data_AF-A0A956KN69-F1
#
_entry.id   AF-A0A956KN69-F1
#
_cell.length_a   1.000
_cell.length_b   1.000
_cell.length_c   1.000
_cell.angle_alpha   90.00
_cell.angle_beta   90.00
_cell.angle_gamma   90.00
#
_symmetry.space_group_name_H-M   'P 1'
#
loop_
_entity.id
_entity.type
_entity.pdbx_description
1 polymer ?
#
loop_
_entity_poly.entity_id
_entity_poly.type
_entity_poly.pdbx_seq_one_letter_code
_entity_poly.pdbx_strand_id
1 'polypeptide(L)'
;MAGLGSIYDDEQAAGGPDLRVTAEVPRAALGHGVRVRIPRRLAADGDLVDRVCDAADPERVVLHLPEQLPPGAMLRLRGQGGLRDGGGRPGDLFVVIELVDRPAEADELIVTATDLVPASGAGGRDLTWAILAVLALLAATTVAIFAL
;
A
#
# COMPACT_ATOMS: atom_id res chain seq x y z
N MET A 1 -28.99 44.74 -11.84
CA MET A 1 -27.65 44.45 -11.29
C MET A 1 -27.64 42.96 -10.98
N ALA A 2 -27.06 42.15 -11.85
CA ALA A 2 -26.99 40.70 -11.68
C ALA A 2 -25.87 40.40 -10.66
N GLY A 3 -26.26 39.81 -9.52
CA GLY A 3 -25.31 39.31 -8.54
C GLY A 3 -24.54 38.14 -9.14
N LEU A 4 -23.23 38.26 -9.21
CA LEU A 4 -22.35 37.16 -9.55
C LEU A 4 -22.43 36.14 -8.40
N GLY A 5 -22.98 34.96 -8.68
CA GLY A 5 -22.94 33.83 -7.76
C GLY A 5 -21.48 33.48 -7.47
N SER A 6 -21.16 33.28 -6.19
CA SER A 6 -19.83 32.88 -5.78
C SER A 6 -19.55 31.49 -6.38
N ILE A 7 -18.45 31.37 -7.13
CA ILE A 7 -17.95 30.09 -7.66
C ILE A 7 -17.30 29.22 -6.56
N TYR A 8 -17.37 29.67 -5.30
CA TYR A 8 -16.73 29.04 -4.16
C TYR A 8 -17.73 28.33 -3.23
N ASP A 9 -19.03 28.42 -3.51
CA ASP A 9 -20.06 27.59 -2.87
C ASP A 9 -20.17 26.22 -3.54
N ASP A 10 -19.06 25.50 -3.61
CA ASP A 10 -19.19 24.06 -3.53
C ASP A 10 -19.46 23.76 -2.06
N GLU A 11 -20.73 23.49 -1.73
CA GLU A 11 -21.11 22.73 -0.55
C GLU A 11 -20.50 21.33 -0.63
N GLN A 12 -19.17 21.25 -0.55
CA GLN A 12 -18.42 20.03 -0.31
C GLN A 12 -18.91 19.56 1.05
N ALA A 13 -19.85 18.61 1.03
CA ALA A 13 -20.38 17.93 2.20
C ALA A 13 -19.22 17.72 3.16
N ALA A 14 -19.19 18.52 4.24
CA ALA A 14 -17.98 18.70 5.04
C ALA A 14 -17.45 17.32 5.41
N GLY A 15 -16.32 16.96 4.82
CA GLY A 15 -15.69 15.67 5.05
C GLY A 15 -15.38 15.52 6.53
N GLY A 16 -15.14 14.29 6.97
CA GLY A 16 -14.55 14.06 8.27
C GLY A 16 -13.21 14.81 8.39
N PRO A 17 -12.77 15.14 9.61
CA PRO A 17 -11.57 15.94 9.80
C PRO A 17 -10.32 15.19 9.34
N ASP A 18 -9.36 15.93 8.80
CA ASP A 18 -8.06 15.38 8.48
C ASP A 18 -7.28 15.11 9.77
N LEU A 19 -6.71 13.92 9.90
CA LEU A 19 -5.95 13.49 11.07
C LEU A 19 -4.46 13.52 10.76
N ARG A 20 -3.65 13.85 11.76
CA ARG A 20 -2.18 13.82 11.64
C ARG A 20 -1.57 13.03 12.79
N VAL A 21 -0.62 12.16 12.45
CA VAL A 21 0.12 11.37 13.43
C VAL A 21 1.58 11.28 13.04
N THR A 22 2.46 11.24 14.03
CA THR A 22 3.87 10.94 13.84
C THR A 22 4.10 9.48 14.18
N ALA A 23 4.73 8.76 13.27
CA ALA A 23 5.04 7.36 13.41
C ALA A 23 6.56 7.17 13.35
N GLU A 24 7.10 6.57 14.42
CA GLU A 24 8.49 6.15 14.44
C GLU A 24 8.64 4.85 13.67
N VAL A 25 9.48 4.84 12.65
CA VAL A 25 9.76 3.66 11.83
C VAL A 25 11.26 3.40 11.85
N PRO A 26 11.70 2.18 12.20
CA PRO A 26 13.10 1.81 12.12
C PRO A 26 13.58 1.79 10.67
N ARG A 27 14.76 2.33 10.41
CA ARG A 27 15.36 2.33 9.06
C ARG A 27 15.48 0.92 8.47
N ALA A 28 15.67 -0.09 9.33
CA ALA A 28 15.74 -1.50 8.94
C ALA A 28 14.42 -2.06 8.36
N ALA A 29 13.28 -1.38 8.58
CA ALA A 29 11.98 -1.80 8.06
C ALA A 29 11.63 -1.16 6.70
N LEU A 30 12.46 -0.26 6.17
CA LEU A 30 12.28 0.31 4.84
C LEU A 30 12.38 -0.78 3.76
N GLY A 31 11.65 -0.60 2.65
CA GLY A 31 11.57 -1.60 1.57
C GLY A 31 10.53 -2.70 1.80
N HIS A 32 9.95 -2.78 3.00
CA HIS A 32 8.93 -3.76 3.35
C HIS A 32 7.58 -3.10 3.65
N GLY A 33 6.54 -3.94 3.76
CA GLY A 33 5.30 -3.53 4.41
C GLY A 33 5.53 -3.42 5.91
N VAL A 34 5.13 -2.32 6.54
CA VAL A 34 5.32 -2.06 7.96
C VAL A 34 3.95 -1.86 8.63
N ARG A 35 3.69 -2.58 9.72
CA ARG A 35 2.56 -2.31 10.62
C ARG A 35 2.98 -1.23 11.59
N VAL A 36 2.44 -0.04 11.38
CA VAL A 36 2.61 1.08 12.30
C VAL A 36 1.44 1.12 13.25
N ARG A 37 1.74 1.28 14.54
CA ARG A 37 0.72 1.49 15.57
C ARG A 37 0.18 2.91 15.46
N ILE A 38 -1.10 3.03 15.12
CA ILE A 38 -1.80 4.31 15.03
C ILE A 38 -3.11 4.15 15.82
N PRO A 39 -3.30 4.92 16.90
CA PRO A 39 -4.46 4.72 17.78
C PRO A 39 -5.75 5.02 17.03
N ARG A 40 -6.85 4.31 17.37
CA ARG A 40 -8.16 4.53 16.73
C ARG A 40 -8.71 5.94 16.94
N ARG A 41 -8.34 6.61 18.03
CA ARG A 41 -8.72 8.00 18.31
C ARG A 41 -7.51 8.91 18.23
N LEU A 42 -7.63 9.96 17.42
CA LEU A 42 -6.61 10.98 17.23
C LEU A 42 -7.21 12.36 17.51
N ALA A 43 -6.38 13.28 17.96
CA ALA A 43 -6.81 14.65 18.19
C ALA A 43 -6.94 15.40 16.85
N ALA A 44 -8.09 16.03 16.62
CA ALA A 44 -8.35 16.96 15.53
C ALA A 44 -9.04 18.21 16.10
N ASP A 45 -8.51 19.40 15.81
CA ASP A 45 -9.08 20.68 16.24
C ASP A 45 -9.41 20.79 17.75
N GLY A 46 -8.71 20.03 18.59
CA GLY A 46 -8.88 19.99 20.04
C GLY A 46 -9.78 18.86 20.56
N ASP A 47 -10.48 18.16 19.67
CA ASP A 47 -11.36 17.03 20.00
C ASP A 47 -10.74 15.68 19.63
N LEU A 48 -11.12 14.62 20.35
CA LEU A 48 -10.73 13.25 20.02
C LEU A 48 -11.72 12.68 19.01
N VAL A 49 -11.23 12.39 17.81
CA VAL A 49 -12.04 11.86 16.71
C VAL A 49 -11.63 10.43 16.41
N ASP A 50 -12.63 9.56 16.23
CA ASP A 50 -12.40 8.20 15.75
C ASP A 50 -11.99 8.24 14.28
N ARG A 51 -10.89 7.58 13.96
CA ARG A 51 -10.43 7.40 12.58
C ARG A 51 -11.16 6.23 11.92
N VAL A 52 -11.20 6.22 10.60
CA VAL A 52 -11.51 5.00 9.85
C VAL A 52 -10.41 3.99 10.11
N CYS A 53 -10.78 2.80 10.56
CA CYS A 53 -9.86 1.71 10.82
C CYS A 53 -10.36 0.41 10.21
N ASP A 54 -9.43 -0.50 9.93
CA ASP A 54 -9.80 -1.86 9.54
C ASP A 54 -10.44 -2.57 10.74
N ALA A 55 -11.48 -3.37 10.49
CA ALA A 55 -12.15 -4.15 11.54
C ALA A 55 -11.23 -5.23 12.13
N ALA A 56 -10.25 -5.71 11.35
CA ALA A 56 -9.28 -6.71 11.79
C ALA A 56 -8.22 -6.13 12.73
N ASP A 57 -7.82 -4.87 12.54
CA ASP A 57 -6.79 -4.22 13.35
C ASP A 57 -7.05 -2.72 13.52
N PRO A 58 -7.84 -2.32 14.54
CA PRO A 58 -8.24 -0.93 14.73
C PRO A 58 -7.09 -0.01 15.18
N GLU A 59 -6.04 -0.58 15.78
CA GLU A 59 -4.93 0.15 16.41
C GLU A 59 -3.67 0.16 15.56
N ARG A 60 -3.71 -0.41 14.36
CA ARG A 60 -2.57 -0.44 13.44
C ARG A 60 -2.98 -0.11 12.02
N VAL A 61 -1.98 0.23 11.21
CA VAL A 61 -2.13 0.42 9.77
C VAL A 61 -0.93 -0.19 9.08
N VAL A 62 -1.20 -0.87 7.96
CA VAL A 62 -0.19 -1.36 7.05
C VAL A 62 0.24 -0.24 6.12
N LEU A 63 1.51 0.13 6.17
CA LEU A 63 2.13 1.08 5.25
C LEU A 63 3.14 0.34 4.38
N HIS A 64 3.10 0.60 3.07
CA HIS A 64 4.16 0.14 2.16
C HIS A 64 5.20 1.25 2.04
N LEU A 65 6.37 1.03 2.62
CA LEU A 65 7.44 2.01 2.63
C LEU A 65 8.48 1.66 1.57
N PRO A 66 8.94 2.63 0.76
CA PRO A 66 10.01 2.39 -0.20
C PRO A 66 11.34 2.11 0.52
N GLU A 67 12.29 1.52 -0.20
CA GLU A 67 13.65 1.25 0.30
C GLU A 67 14.38 2.53 0.74
N GLN A 68 14.07 3.65 0.09
CA GLN A 68 14.63 4.96 0.37
C GLN A 68 13.50 5.94 0.67
N LEU A 69 13.41 6.37 1.93
CA LEU A 69 12.47 7.39 2.39
C LEU A 69 13.26 8.50 3.09
N PRO A 70 13.02 9.78 2.78
CA PRO A 70 13.63 10.87 3.54
C PRO A 70 13.03 10.94 4.95
N PRO A 71 13.81 11.36 5.97
CA PRO A 71 13.26 11.60 7.31
C PRO A 71 12.22 12.71 7.27
N GLY A 72 11.11 12.54 7.99
CA GLY A 72 9.99 13.47 7.98
C GLY A 72 9.09 13.36 6.75
N ALA A 73 9.23 12.29 5.95
CA ALA A 73 8.32 12.04 4.85
C ALA A 73 6.88 11.93 5.34
N MET A 74 5.96 12.50 4.57
CA MET A 74 4.53 12.55 4.90
C MET A 74 3.75 11.65 3.94
N LEU A 75 3.18 10.58 4.47
CA LEU A 75 2.29 9.68 3.72
C LEU A 75 0.84 10.11 3.95
N ARG A 76 0.09 10.28 2.86
CA ARG A 76 -1.34 10.57 2.89
C ARG A 76 -2.14 9.30 2.63
N LEU A 77 -2.86 8.85 3.62
CA LEU A 77 -3.82 7.74 3.53
C LEU A 77 -5.21 8.31 3.29
N ARG A 78 -5.68 8.17 2.06
CA ARG A 78 -6.95 8.76 1.63
C ARG A 78 -8.14 8.06 2.30
N GLY A 79 -9.04 8.83 2.89
CA GLY A 79 -10.25 8.30 3.54
C GLY A 79 -9.99 7.49 4.82
N GLN A 80 -8.77 7.56 5.38
CA GLN A 80 -8.39 6.92 6.65
C GLN A 80 -8.38 7.92 7.83
N GLY A 81 -8.83 9.15 7.60
CA GLY A 81 -8.93 10.21 8.59
C GLY A 81 -10.16 10.08 9.49
N GLY A 82 -10.63 11.20 10.02
CA GLY A 82 -11.73 11.23 10.98
C GLY A 82 -13.04 10.75 10.38
N LEU A 83 -13.76 9.94 11.14
CA LEU A 83 -15.15 9.61 10.89
C LEU A 83 -16.04 10.80 11.27
N ARG A 84 -17.18 10.92 10.58
CA ARG A 84 -18.23 11.88 10.95
C ARG A 84 -19.47 11.13 11.42
N ASP A 85 -20.01 11.57 12.56
CA ASP A 85 -21.32 11.15 13.04
C ASP A 85 -22.37 11.55 12.00
N GLY A 86 -22.92 10.54 11.30
CA GLY A 86 -23.89 10.74 10.21
C GLY A 86 -23.46 10.23 8.83
N GLY A 87 -22.31 9.56 8.71
CA GLY A 87 -21.95 8.80 7.49
C GLY A 87 -21.44 9.64 6.32
N GLY A 88 -20.87 10.81 6.59
CA GLY A 88 -20.17 11.63 5.59
C GLY A 88 -18.86 10.98 5.10
N ARG A 89 -18.29 11.50 4.02
CA ARG A 89 -16.99 11.03 3.51
C ARG A 89 -15.91 11.24 4.59
N PRO A 90 -15.15 10.21 4.98
CA PRO A 90 -14.08 10.36 5.96
C PRO A 90 -12.98 11.27 5.45
N GLY A 91 -12.29 11.94 6.38
CA GLY A 91 -11.11 12.75 6.09
C GLY A 91 -9.90 11.93 5.67
N ASP A 92 -8.76 12.57 5.52
CA ASP A 92 -7.50 11.90 5.23
C ASP A 92 -6.62 11.76 6.48
N LEU A 93 -5.79 10.72 6.52
CA LEU A 93 -4.80 10.52 7.57
C LEU A 93 -3.41 10.81 7.03
N PHE A 94 -2.74 11.77 7.64
CA PHE A 94 -1.38 12.16 7.36
C PHE A 94 -0.42 11.55 8.37
N VAL A 95 0.39 10.60 7.90
CA VAL A 95 1.40 9.92 8.71
C VAL A 95 2.76 10.54 8.40
N VAL A 96 3.35 11.22 9.39
CA VAL A 96 4.72 11.72 9.32
C VAL A 96 5.66 10.63 9.81
N ILE A 97 6.59 10.20 8.96
CA ILE A 97 7.53 9.12 9.29
C ILE A 97 8.80 9.72 9.89
N GLU A 98 9.07 9.35 11.13
CA GLU A 98 10.34 9.63 11.80
C GLU A 98 11.20 8.37 11.78
N LEU A 99 12.35 8.47 11.10
CA LEU A 99 13.27 7.34 10.97
C LEU A 99 14.15 7.22 12.20
N VAL A 100 14.11 6.05 12.84
CA VAL A 100 14.89 5.74 14.05
C VAL A 100 15.93 4.65 13.78
N ASP A 101 17.08 4.76 14.43
CA ASP A 101 18.20 3.81 14.32
C ASP A 101 18.07 2.69 15.38
N ARG A 102 17.01 1.88 15.26
CA ARG A 102 16.77 0.69 16.09
C ARG A 102 16.44 -0.53 15.23
N PRO A 103 16.61 -1.77 15.72
CA PRO A 103 16.12 -2.94 15.02
C PRO A 103 14.60 -2.90 14.88
N ALA A 104 14.09 -3.41 13.75
CA ALA A 104 12.66 -3.59 13.54
C ALA A 104 12.13 -4.71 14.44
N GLU A 105 11.02 -4.45 15.13
CA GLU A 105 10.37 -5.51 15.90
C GLU A 105 9.59 -6.44 14.96
N ALA A 106 9.50 -7.74 15.29
CA ALA A 106 8.86 -8.74 14.44
C ALA A 106 7.37 -8.42 14.14
N ASP A 107 6.74 -7.67 15.03
CA ASP A 107 5.34 -7.27 14.96
C ASP A 107 5.12 -6.02 14.07
N GLU A 108 6.18 -5.24 13.83
CA GLU A 108 6.20 -4.09 12.92
C GLU A 108 6.43 -4.52 11.48
N LEU A 109 7.11 -5.64 11.24
CA LEU A 109 7.44 -6.07 9.88
C LEU A 109 6.31 -6.95 9.30
N ILE A 110 5.77 -6.53 8.16
CA ILE A 110 4.98 -7.41 7.30
C ILE A 110 5.95 -7.98 6.27
N VAL A 111 6.39 -9.20 6.56
CA VAL A 111 7.02 -10.06 5.56
C VAL A 111 5.93 -10.39 4.54
N THR A 112 5.78 -9.52 3.55
CA THR A 112 5.00 -9.85 2.37
C THR A 112 5.74 -11.01 1.73
N ALA A 113 5.06 -12.13 1.48
CA ALA A 113 5.61 -13.37 0.95
C ALA A 113 6.26 -13.26 -0.46
N THR A 114 6.62 -12.05 -0.90
CA THR A 114 7.52 -11.81 -2.03
C THR A 114 8.95 -12.24 -1.71
N ASP A 115 9.38 -12.25 -0.43
CA ASP A 115 10.69 -12.79 -0.03
C ASP A 115 10.72 -14.33 0.13
N LEU A 116 9.60 -15.02 -0.16
CA LEU A 116 9.59 -16.46 -0.42
C LEU A 116 9.63 -16.78 -1.92
N VAL A 117 10.02 -15.83 -2.78
CA VAL A 117 10.59 -16.19 -4.06
C VAL A 117 12.06 -16.50 -3.81
N PRO A 118 12.48 -17.77 -3.62
CA PRO A 118 13.81 -18.08 -4.12
C PRO A 118 13.75 -17.65 -5.58
N ALA A 119 14.64 -16.74 -6.00
CA ALA A 119 15.01 -16.63 -7.40
C ALA A 119 15.71 -17.94 -7.80
N SER A 120 14.90 -19.00 -7.83
CA SER A 120 15.14 -20.33 -8.33
C SER A 120 13.83 -20.76 -8.99
N GLY A 121 13.36 -19.90 -9.91
CA GLY A 121 12.26 -20.12 -10.83
C GLY A 121 12.78 -20.07 -12.26
N ALA A 122 13.90 -20.74 -12.55
CA ALA A 122 14.24 -21.08 -13.92
C ALA A 122 13.22 -22.12 -14.41
N GLY A 123 12.45 -21.75 -15.44
CA GLY A 123 11.67 -22.69 -16.24
C GLY A 123 10.19 -22.72 -15.92
N GLY A 124 9.48 -21.65 -16.29
CA GLY A 124 8.10 -21.81 -16.77
C GLY A 124 8.13 -22.78 -17.94
N ARG A 125 7.79 -24.05 -17.67
CA ARG A 125 7.43 -25.01 -18.72
C ARG A 125 6.00 -24.71 -19.13
N ASP A 126 5.85 -23.60 -19.83
CA ASP A 126 4.61 -23.25 -20.48
C ASP A 126 4.31 -24.40 -21.44
N LEU A 127 3.12 -25.00 -21.36
CA LEU A 127 2.73 -26.16 -22.19
C LEU A 127 2.93 -25.86 -23.69
N THR A 128 2.86 -24.57 -24.06
CA THR A 128 3.23 -23.99 -25.35
C THR A 128 4.66 -24.33 -25.78
N TRP A 129 5.65 -24.22 -24.88
CA TRP A 129 7.05 -24.52 -25.19
C TRP A 129 7.28 -26.02 -25.43
N ALA A 130 6.64 -26.89 -24.63
CA ALA A 130 6.71 -28.33 -24.82
C ALA A 130 6.06 -28.76 -26.16
N ILE A 131 4.93 -28.14 -26.53
CA ILE A 131 4.27 -28.38 -27.83
C ILE A 131 5.17 -27.93 -28.99
N LEU A 132 5.80 -26.75 -28.91
CA LEU A 132 6.70 -26.28 -29.95
C LEU A 132 7.95 -27.16 -30.11
N ALA A 133 8.52 -27.66 -29.02
CA ALA A 133 9.67 -28.57 -29.07
C ALA A 133 9.32 -29.92 -29.72
N VAL A 134 8.15 -30.49 -29.39
CA VAL A 134 7.67 -31.74 -30.00
C VAL A 134 7.34 -31.55 -31.49
N LEU A 135 6.70 -30.43 -31.86
CA LEU A 135 6.46 -30.08 -33.27
C LEU A 135 7.76 -29.92 -34.05
N ALA A 136 8.78 -29.28 -33.47
CA ALA A 136 10.09 -29.13 -34.10
C ALA A 136 10.79 -30.48 -34.32
N LEU A 137 10.72 -31.41 -33.36
CA LEU A 137 11.29 -32.75 -33.50
C LEU A 137 10.57 -33.56 -34.60
N LEU A 138 9.23 -33.50 -34.64
CA LEU A 138 8.44 -34.18 -35.66
C LEU A 138 8.72 -33.63 -37.06
N ALA A 139 8.86 -32.31 -37.21
CA ALA A 139 9.24 -31.67 -38.46
C ALA A 139 10.66 -32.09 -38.91
N ALA A 140 11.61 -32.22 -37.99
CA ALA A 140 12.96 -32.67 -38.31
C ALA A 140 12.99 -34.14 -38.79
N THR A 141 12.19 -35.02 -38.21
CA THR A 141 12.08 -36.43 -38.67
C THR A 141 11.42 -36.57 -40.04
N THR A 142 10.47 -35.70 -40.40
CA THR A 142 9.83 -35.76 -41.73
C THR A 142 10.78 -35.33 -42.84
N VAL A 143 11.64 -34.34 -42.61
CA VAL A 143 12.65 -33.90 -43.59
C VAL A 143 13.73 -34.97 -43.80
N ALA A 144 14.15 -35.67 -42.74
CA ALA A 144 15.16 -36.72 -42.85
C ALA A 144 14.68 -37.97 -43.59
N ILE A 145 13.39 -38.31 -43.49
CA ILE A 145 12.79 -39.45 -44.20
C ILE A 145 12.55 -39.13 -45.69
N PHE A 146 12.28 -37.87 -46.04
CA PHE A 146 11.99 -37.48 -47.42
C PHE A 146 13.25 -37.16 -48.25
N ALA A 147 14.43 -37.09 -47.63
CA ALA A 147 15.70 -36.79 -48.27
C ALA A 147 16.60 -38.03 -48.52
N LEU A 148 16.08 -39.24 -48.36
CA LEU A 148 16.76 -40.51 -48.63
C LEU A 148 16.21 -41.20 -49.89
#